data_AF-A0A3F2RFQ3-F1
#
_entry.id   AF-A0A3F2RFQ3-F1
#
_cell.length_a   1.000
_cell.length_b   1.000
_cell.length_c   1.000
_cell.angle_alpha   90.00
_cell.angle_beta   90.00
_cell.angle_gamma   90.00
#
_symmetry.space_group_name_H-M   'P 1'
#
loop_
_entity.id
_entity.type
_entity.pdbx_description
1 polymer ?
#
loop_
_entity_poly.entity_id
_entity_poly.type
_entity_poly.pdbx_seq_one_letter_code
_entity_poly.pdbx_strand_id
1 'polypeptide(L)'
;MVVAKLCSFYGPSAVCQFGEFPEPPPSTMTSFWKAVQSPTEPLGEAIPSKEWTDDKIANWFTRADISHVDVMKPNRGHTWLRSRNATGQILGGCLPTLLQVRSTEYMPDLQDAILLIETPEGAQFDQGMVLTDVNVALRWPREDSTSGKIRGLIVGHAFAYLEAQVDELQ
;
A
#
# COMPACT_ATOMS: atom_id res chain seq x y z
N MET A 1 -14.38 8.89 -6.38
CA MET A 1 -15.46 7.90 -6.62
C MET A 1 -15.12 7.09 -7.87
N VAL A 2 -15.11 5.75 -7.81
CA VAL A 2 -14.85 4.87 -8.99
C VAL A 2 -15.97 5.05 -10.02
N VAL A 3 -15.68 4.82 -11.32
CA VAL A 3 -16.64 4.96 -12.44
C VAL A 3 -18.01 4.31 -12.16
N ALA A 4 -18.04 3.15 -11.48
CA ALA A 4 -19.26 2.43 -11.12
C ALA A 4 -19.92 2.86 -9.79
N LYS A 5 -19.38 3.88 -9.10
CA LYS A 5 -19.82 4.38 -7.79
C LYS A 5 -19.87 3.35 -6.65
N LEU A 6 -19.11 2.26 -6.78
CA LEU A 6 -18.97 1.26 -5.73
C LEU A 6 -17.76 1.59 -4.84
N CYS A 7 -17.90 1.40 -3.54
CA CYS A 7 -16.78 1.42 -2.61
C CYS A 7 -16.07 0.07 -2.64
N SER A 8 -14.77 0.08 -2.93
CA SER A 8 -13.91 -1.10 -2.92
C SER A 8 -12.94 -1.06 -1.74
N PHE A 9 -12.36 -2.21 -1.40
CA PHE A 9 -11.35 -2.34 -0.35
C PHE A 9 -9.98 -2.60 -0.98
N TYR A 10 -8.99 -1.78 -0.61
CA TYR A 10 -7.59 -2.00 -0.98
C TYR A 10 -6.90 -2.74 0.15
N GLY A 11 -6.43 -3.96 -0.08
CA GLY A 11 -5.93 -4.78 1.02
C GLY A 11 -5.57 -6.22 0.62
N PRO A 12 -5.70 -7.19 1.55
CA PRO A 12 -5.12 -8.51 1.39
C PRO A 12 -5.70 -9.29 0.21
N SER A 13 -4.85 -10.17 -0.35
CA SER A 13 -5.20 -11.07 -1.44
C SER A 13 -5.19 -12.54 -1.00
N ALA A 14 -5.80 -13.40 -1.82
CA ALA A 14 -5.92 -14.83 -1.56
C ALA A 14 -4.56 -15.53 -1.39
N VAL A 15 -3.56 -15.15 -2.19
CA VAL A 15 -2.24 -15.81 -2.18
C VAL A 15 -1.31 -15.10 -1.20
N CYS A 16 -1.09 -13.79 -1.35
CA CYS A 16 -0.02 -13.09 -0.64
C CYS A 16 -0.30 -12.78 0.84
N GLN A 17 -1.53 -12.98 1.33
CA GLN A 17 -1.85 -12.72 2.74
C GLN A 17 -2.72 -13.81 3.35
N PHE A 18 -3.76 -14.27 2.66
CA PHE A 18 -4.61 -15.34 3.18
C PHE A 18 -4.00 -16.74 3.00
N GLY A 19 -2.99 -16.87 2.13
CA GLY A 19 -2.25 -18.11 1.91
C GLY A 19 -1.00 -18.24 2.77
N GLU A 20 -0.71 -17.26 3.64
CA GLU A 20 0.53 -17.22 4.43
C GLU A 20 0.64 -18.40 5.39
N PHE A 21 1.85 -18.93 5.54
CA PHE A 21 2.16 -20.04 6.44
C PHE A 21 2.75 -19.54 7.77
N PRO A 22 2.42 -20.18 8.90
CA PRO A 22 1.48 -21.30 9.06
C PRO A 22 0.01 -20.85 9.04
N GLU A 23 -0.22 -19.56 9.23
CA GLU A 23 -1.54 -18.95 9.22
C GLU A 23 -1.45 -17.50 8.73
N PRO A 24 -2.54 -16.93 8.21
CA PRO A 24 -2.58 -15.52 7.82
C PRO A 24 -2.19 -14.59 8.97
N PRO A 25 -1.47 -13.48 8.71
CA PRO A 25 -1.05 -12.57 9.76
C PRO A 25 -2.25 -12.07 10.61
N PRO A 26 -2.19 -12.16 11.96
CA PRO A 26 -3.33 -11.81 12.82
C PRO A 26 -3.82 -10.36 12.66
N SER A 27 -2.90 -9.40 12.43
CA SER A 27 -3.23 -8.00 12.16
C SER A 27 -4.06 -7.85 10.87
N THR A 28 -3.68 -8.56 9.82
CA THR A 28 -4.38 -8.59 8.53
C THR A 28 -5.80 -9.13 8.71
N MET A 29 -5.95 -10.27 9.39
CA MET A 29 -7.26 -10.89 9.62
C MET A 29 -8.17 -10.01 10.48
N THR A 30 -7.62 -9.36 11.50
CA THR A 30 -8.37 -8.42 12.35
C THR A 30 -8.91 -7.24 11.53
N SER A 31 -8.06 -6.59 10.73
CA SER A 31 -8.48 -5.47 9.89
C SER A 31 -9.46 -5.90 8.79
N PHE A 32 -9.23 -7.05 8.17
CA PHE A 32 -10.14 -7.60 7.16
C PHE A 32 -11.54 -7.83 7.72
N TRP A 33 -11.65 -8.56 8.84
CA TRP A 33 -12.95 -8.85 9.43
C TRP A 33 -13.67 -7.59 9.90
N LYS A 34 -12.94 -6.63 10.48
CA LYS A 34 -13.51 -5.34 10.85
C LYS A 34 -14.09 -4.59 9.63
N ALA A 35 -13.41 -4.65 8.49
CA ALA A 35 -13.85 -3.98 7.27
C ALA A 35 -15.08 -4.62 6.62
N VAL A 36 -15.19 -5.94 6.65
CA VAL A 36 -16.24 -6.66 5.90
C VAL A 36 -17.44 -7.07 6.76
N GLN A 37 -17.28 -7.24 8.08
CA GLN A 37 -18.36 -7.69 8.97
C GLN A 37 -19.12 -6.55 9.64
N SER A 38 -18.53 -5.35 9.75
CA SER A 38 -19.14 -4.20 10.42
C SER A 38 -19.39 -3.03 9.46
N PRO A 39 -20.22 -3.20 8.40
CA PRO A 39 -20.37 -2.19 7.35
C PRO A 39 -20.98 -0.87 7.84
N THR A 40 -21.66 -0.88 8.99
CA THR A 40 -22.29 0.30 9.59
C THR A 40 -21.44 0.97 10.67
N GLU A 41 -20.33 0.37 11.07
CA GLU A 41 -19.45 0.92 12.10
C GLU A 41 -18.21 1.55 11.46
N PRO A 42 -17.71 2.68 11.99
CA PRO A 42 -16.43 3.19 11.55
C PRO A 42 -15.31 2.17 11.77
N LEU A 43 -14.43 2.03 10.76
CA LEU A 43 -13.20 1.24 10.90
C LEU A 43 -12.31 1.70 12.05
N GLY A 44 -12.48 2.95 12.52
CA GLY A 44 -11.69 3.53 13.59
C GLY A 44 -10.28 3.91 13.13
N GLU A 45 -9.35 3.96 14.08
CA GLU A 45 -7.97 4.34 13.83
C GLU A 45 -7.19 3.24 13.10
N ALA A 46 -6.41 3.63 12.09
CA ALA A 46 -5.46 2.76 11.41
C ALA A 46 -4.15 2.65 12.22
N ILE A 47 -4.17 1.75 13.21
CA ILE A 47 -3.03 1.49 14.09
C ILE A 47 -1.96 0.70 13.30
N PRO A 48 -0.69 1.13 13.31
CA PRO A 48 0.36 0.37 12.63
C PRO A 48 0.56 -0.99 13.29
N SER A 49 0.90 -2.01 12.49
CA SER A 49 1.31 -3.31 13.04
C SER A 49 2.57 -3.15 13.90
N LYS A 50 2.78 -4.04 14.87
CA LYS A 50 4.02 -4.05 15.68
C LYS A 50 5.22 -4.59 14.89
N GLU A 51 4.94 -5.47 13.95
CA GLU A 51 5.93 -6.16 13.14
C GLU A 51 5.44 -6.21 11.68
N TRP A 52 6.37 -6.39 10.76
CA TRP A 52 6.13 -6.53 9.32
C TRP A 52 7.11 -7.53 8.73
N THR A 53 6.82 -8.06 7.55
CA THR A 53 7.71 -8.96 6.80
C THR A 53 7.73 -8.54 5.35
N ASP A 54 8.88 -8.74 4.73
CA ASP A 54 9.10 -8.82 3.29
C ASP A 54 10.09 -9.96 3.04
N ASP A 55 9.94 -11.06 3.78
CA ASP A 55 10.79 -12.24 3.60
C ASP A 55 10.68 -12.72 2.14
N LYS A 56 11.85 -13.03 1.57
CA LYS A 56 12.05 -13.37 0.16
C LYS A 56 12.63 -14.78 0.02
N ILE A 57 12.60 -15.57 1.09
CA ILE A 57 13.17 -16.91 1.11
C ILE A 57 12.20 -17.94 0.52
N ALA A 58 10.91 -17.84 0.86
CA ALA A 58 9.90 -18.81 0.48
C ALA A 58 9.51 -18.68 -1.00
N ASN A 59 10.01 -19.59 -1.83
CA ASN A 59 9.62 -19.70 -3.23
C ASN A 59 8.43 -20.65 -3.43
N TRP A 60 7.31 -20.13 -3.95
CA TRP A 60 6.08 -20.88 -4.24
C TRP A 60 6.25 -21.95 -5.31
N PHE A 61 7.15 -21.74 -6.29
CA PHE A 61 7.43 -22.74 -7.32
C PHE A 61 8.10 -23.99 -6.75
N THR A 62 8.82 -23.86 -5.64
CA THR A 62 9.44 -24.98 -4.93
C THR A 62 8.60 -25.47 -3.75
N ARG A 63 7.42 -24.88 -3.53
CA ARG A 63 6.55 -25.13 -2.37
C ARG A 63 7.27 -24.89 -1.03
N ALA A 64 8.22 -23.95 -0.97
CA ALA A 64 8.92 -23.68 0.29
C ALA A 64 8.00 -22.97 1.30
N ASP A 65 7.02 -22.21 0.80
CA ASP A 65 5.99 -21.48 1.53
C ASP A 65 5.10 -22.33 2.42
N ILE A 66 4.94 -23.63 2.16
CA ILE A 66 4.10 -24.48 3.02
C ILE A 66 4.82 -24.99 4.27
N SER A 67 6.04 -24.52 4.53
CA SER A 67 6.88 -24.98 5.63
C SER A 67 7.83 -23.93 6.19
N HIS A 68 8.20 -22.93 5.37
CA HIS A 68 8.97 -21.77 5.81
C HIS A 68 8.07 -20.80 6.56
N VAL A 69 8.53 -20.33 7.72
CA VAL A 69 7.86 -19.28 8.48
C VAL A 69 8.63 -17.99 8.25
N ASP A 70 7.92 -16.99 7.75
CA ASP A 70 8.47 -15.67 7.44
C ASP A 70 9.18 -15.01 8.62
N VAL A 71 10.34 -14.42 8.35
CA VAL A 71 11.11 -13.68 9.35
C VAL A 71 10.52 -12.29 9.53
N MET A 72 9.86 -12.11 10.68
CA MET A 72 9.28 -10.82 11.09
C MET A 72 10.35 -9.79 11.50
N LYS A 73 10.08 -8.53 11.20
CA LYS A 73 10.89 -7.35 11.55
C LYS A 73 10.07 -6.38 12.40
N PRO A 74 10.68 -5.68 13.36
CA PRO A 74 9.98 -4.65 14.12
C PRO A 74 9.53 -3.51 13.21
N ASN A 75 8.32 -2.99 13.46
CA ASN A 75 7.77 -1.84 12.75
C ASN A 75 7.88 -0.60 13.64
N ARG A 76 8.46 0.49 13.09
CA ARG A 76 8.58 1.78 13.77
C ARG A 76 7.27 2.57 13.79
N GLY A 77 6.27 2.13 13.02
CA GLY A 77 4.99 2.80 12.87
C GLY A 77 5.02 3.92 11.84
N HIS A 78 4.06 4.85 11.95
CA HIS A 78 3.89 5.93 10.98
C HIS A 78 5.01 6.96 11.07
N THR A 79 5.54 7.36 9.91
CA THR A 79 6.48 8.48 9.80
C THR A 79 5.76 9.70 9.24
N TRP A 80 5.79 10.81 9.99
CA TRP A 80 5.11 12.05 9.61
C TRP A 80 6.09 13.01 8.91
N LEU A 81 6.04 13.04 7.57
CA LEU A 81 6.87 13.95 6.77
C LEU A 81 6.45 15.41 6.92
N ARG A 82 5.17 15.65 7.23
CA ARG A 82 4.59 16.97 7.46
C ARG A 82 3.57 16.91 8.58
N SER A 83 3.72 17.76 9.59
CA SER A 83 2.78 17.85 10.72
C SER A 83 1.55 18.69 10.36
N ARG A 84 0.61 18.12 9.61
CA ARG A 84 -0.68 18.73 9.28
C ARG A 84 -1.81 17.70 9.34
N ASN A 85 -3.01 18.19 9.64
CA ASN A 85 -4.23 17.38 9.63
C ASN A 85 -5.01 17.61 8.34
N ALA A 86 -5.62 16.56 7.81
CA ALA A 86 -6.48 16.60 6.64
C ALA A 86 -7.59 15.55 6.74
N THR A 87 -8.70 15.81 6.08
CA THR A 87 -9.83 14.89 5.95
C THR A 87 -10.22 14.83 4.48
N GLY A 88 -10.50 13.64 3.98
CA GLY A 88 -10.91 13.41 2.60
C GLY A 88 -11.20 11.92 2.36
N GLN A 89 -11.81 11.61 1.23
CA GLN A 89 -11.97 10.21 0.81
C GLN A 89 -10.60 9.62 0.47
N ILE A 90 -10.31 8.42 0.94
CA ILE A 90 -9.10 7.70 0.54
C ILE A 90 -9.30 7.14 -0.87
N LEU A 91 -8.42 7.51 -1.79
CA LEU A 91 -8.39 7.01 -3.16
C LEU A 91 -6.94 6.71 -3.54
N GLY A 92 -6.70 5.67 -4.32
CA GLY A 92 -5.36 5.34 -4.79
C GLY A 92 -5.10 3.84 -4.89
N GLY A 93 -3.88 3.42 -4.60
CA GLY A 93 -3.40 2.05 -4.73
C GLY A 93 -1.96 1.99 -5.23
N CYS A 94 -1.64 0.95 -6.00
CA CYS A 94 -0.31 0.76 -6.57
C CYS A 94 0.05 1.90 -7.53
N LEU A 95 1.16 2.59 -7.26
CA LEU A 95 1.62 3.76 -8.00
C LEU A 95 1.72 3.52 -9.52
N PRO A 96 2.44 2.49 -10.02
CA PRO A 96 2.49 2.22 -11.45
C PRO A 96 1.11 1.88 -12.06
N THR A 97 0.22 1.20 -11.32
CA THR A 97 -1.13 0.89 -11.79
C THR A 97 -1.99 2.16 -11.93
N LEU A 98 -1.90 3.09 -10.98
CA LEU A 98 -2.58 4.39 -11.10
C LEU A 98 -2.11 5.17 -12.33
N LEU A 99 -0.83 5.08 -12.67
CA LEU A 99 -0.29 5.73 -13.86
C LEU A 99 -0.82 5.13 -15.17
N GLN A 100 -1.19 3.85 -15.21
CA GLN A 100 -1.75 3.22 -16.41
C GLN A 100 -3.11 3.80 -16.80
N VAL A 101 -3.90 4.27 -15.84
CA VAL A 101 -5.22 4.88 -16.08
C VAL A 101 -5.16 6.40 -16.13
N ARG A 102 -3.98 7.01 -15.98
CA ARG A 102 -3.80 8.46 -16.05
C ARG A 102 -4.29 9.00 -17.38
N SER A 103 -4.97 10.15 -17.33
CA SER A 103 -5.53 10.84 -18.52
C SER A 103 -6.55 10.01 -19.31
N THR A 104 -7.09 8.95 -18.71
CA THR A 104 -8.23 8.18 -19.22
C THR A 104 -9.49 8.50 -18.42
N GLU A 105 -10.65 8.10 -18.92
CA GLU A 105 -11.93 8.21 -18.19
C GLU A 105 -11.97 7.37 -16.90
N TYR A 106 -11.04 6.44 -16.72
CA TYR A 106 -10.96 5.57 -15.54
C TYR A 106 -10.18 6.21 -14.38
N MET A 107 -9.47 7.32 -14.62
CA MET A 107 -8.78 8.05 -13.55
C MET A 107 -9.81 8.62 -12.57
N PRO A 108 -9.76 8.25 -11.27
CA PRO A 108 -10.68 8.81 -10.29
C PRO A 108 -10.44 10.32 -10.12
N ASP A 109 -11.52 11.07 -9.89
CA ASP A 109 -11.39 12.44 -9.42
C ASP A 109 -10.75 12.45 -8.02
N LEU A 110 -9.61 13.13 -7.92
CA LEU A 110 -8.80 13.25 -6.71
C LEU A 110 -9.06 14.55 -5.94
N GLN A 111 -10.03 15.36 -6.38
CA GLN A 111 -10.41 16.59 -5.69
C GLN A 111 -10.80 16.31 -4.23
N ASP A 112 -10.14 17.01 -3.31
CA ASP A 112 -10.27 16.90 -1.87
C ASP A 112 -9.99 15.50 -1.27
N ALA A 113 -9.36 14.60 -2.03
CA ALA A 113 -9.05 13.24 -1.60
C ALA A 113 -7.78 13.15 -0.73
N ILE A 114 -7.67 12.07 0.04
CA ILE A 114 -6.40 11.60 0.60
C ILE A 114 -5.87 10.55 -0.37
N LEU A 115 -4.74 10.84 -1.02
CA LEU A 115 -4.13 9.94 -1.99
C LEU A 115 -3.33 8.84 -1.27
N LEU A 116 -3.67 7.58 -1.51
CA LEU A 116 -2.89 6.43 -1.06
C LEU A 116 -2.01 5.94 -2.22
N ILE A 117 -0.71 5.81 -2.00
CA ILE A 117 0.20 5.17 -2.95
C ILE A 117 1.05 4.11 -2.28
N GLU A 118 1.33 3.04 -3.01
CA GLU A 118 2.38 2.08 -2.64
C GLU A 118 3.18 1.68 -3.88
N THR A 119 4.34 1.07 -3.66
CA THR A 119 5.20 0.54 -4.71
C THR A 119 5.18 -0.99 -4.69
N PRO A 120 5.07 -1.65 -5.85
CA PRO A 120 5.07 -3.09 -5.94
C PRO A 120 6.49 -3.66 -5.78
N GLU A 121 6.58 -4.98 -5.84
CA GLU A 121 7.80 -5.72 -6.18
C GLU A 121 8.41 -5.23 -7.51
N GLY A 122 9.72 -5.41 -7.63
CA GLY A 122 10.50 -5.05 -8.80
C GLY A 122 10.45 -6.11 -9.89
N ALA A 123 11.37 -6.02 -10.85
CA ALA A 123 11.49 -7.00 -11.93
C ALA A 123 11.88 -8.40 -11.42
N GLN A 124 12.58 -8.45 -10.28
CA GLN A 124 12.87 -9.66 -9.54
C GLN A 124 12.05 -9.66 -8.25
N PHE A 125 11.54 -10.82 -7.87
CA PHE A 125 10.66 -11.00 -6.70
C PHE A 125 11.34 -10.61 -5.38
N ASP A 126 12.68 -10.60 -5.35
CA ASP A 126 13.48 -10.29 -4.18
C ASP A 126 13.89 -8.80 -4.11
N GLN A 127 13.40 -7.98 -5.04
CA GLN A 127 13.71 -6.57 -5.16
C GLN A 127 12.44 -5.73 -5.12
N GLY A 128 12.56 -4.48 -4.65
CA GLY A 128 11.51 -3.49 -4.79
C GLY A 128 11.58 -2.79 -6.15
N MET A 129 10.53 -2.06 -6.51
CA MET A 129 10.57 -1.14 -7.64
C MET A 129 11.78 -0.20 -7.54
N VAL A 130 12.50 0.03 -8.63
CA VAL A 130 13.73 0.85 -8.63
C VAL A 130 13.40 2.29 -8.22
N LEU A 131 14.14 2.84 -7.25
CA LEU A 131 13.91 4.20 -6.71
C LEU A 131 13.86 5.29 -7.79
N THR A 132 14.69 5.17 -8.84
CA THR A 132 14.65 6.12 -9.96
C THR A 132 13.29 6.11 -10.66
N ASP A 133 12.70 4.94 -10.86
CA ASP A 133 11.38 4.81 -11.48
C ASP A 133 10.29 5.31 -10.54
N VAL A 134 10.41 5.06 -9.24
CA VAL A 134 9.52 5.62 -8.21
C VAL A 134 9.59 7.15 -8.24
N ASN A 135 10.79 7.72 -8.27
CA ASN A 135 11.00 9.16 -8.35
C ASN A 135 10.41 9.77 -9.63
N VAL A 136 10.52 9.08 -10.77
CA VAL A 136 9.86 9.50 -12.03
C VAL A 136 8.34 9.43 -11.88
N ALA A 137 7.80 8.33 -11.33
CA ALA A 137 6.37 8.14 -11.12
C ALA A 137 5.77 9.19 -10.17
N LEU A 138 6.49 9.56 -9.11
CA LEU A 138 6.10 10.59 -8.14
C LEU A 138 6.17 12.02 -8.70
N ARG A 139 6.71 12.24 -9.89
CA ARG A 139 6.61 13.55 -10.57
C ARG A 139 5.21 13.81 -11.09
N TRP A 140 4.45 12.77 -11.43
CA TRP A 140 3.11 12.94 -12.02
C TRP A 140 2.20 13.84 -11.17
N PRO A 141 2.04 13.64 -9.84
CA PRO A 141 1.18 14.50 -9.06
C PRO A 141 1.53 16.00 -9.17
N ARG A 142 2.79 16.35 -9.45
CA ARG A 142 3.25 17.74 -9.59
C ARG A 142 2.94 18.32 -10.97
N GLU A 143 3.00 17.51 -12.02
CA GLU A 143 2.84 17.97 -13.41
C GLU A 143 1.39 18.24 -13.79
N ASP A 144 0.44 17.46 -13.26
CA ASP A 144 -0.98 17.54 -13.65
C ASP A 144 -1.84 18.33 -12.65
N SER A 145 -1.20 19.17 -11.83
CA SER A 145 -1.83 19.90 -10.71
C SER A 145 -2.56 19.01 -9.70
N THR A 146 -2.40 17.68 -9.74
CA THR A 146 -3.00 16.73 -8.80
C THR A 146 -2.59 17.02 -7.36
N SER A 147 -1.36 17.48 -7.14
CA SER A 147 -0.88 17.92 -5.82
C SER A 147 -1.69 19.09 -5.25
N GLY A 148 -2.32 19.90 -6.11
CA GLY A 148 -3.24 20.96 -5.71
C GLY A 148 -4.67 20.49 -5.45
N LYS A 149 -5.02 19.28 -5.90
CA LYS A 149 -6.36 18.68 -5.73
C LYS A 149 -6.48 17.89 -4.43
N ILE A 150 -5.42 17.17 -4.04
CA ILE A 150 -5.42 16.30 -2.87
C ILE A 150 -5.25 17.09 -1.55
N ARG A 151 -5.79 16.54 -0.46
CA ARG A 151 -5.67 17.09 0.91
C ARG A 151 -4.58 16.43 1.72
N GLY A 152 -4.20 15.20 1.35
CA GLY A 152 -3.19 14.42 2.04
C GLY A 152 -2.60 13.35 1.12
N LEU A 153 -1.44 12.83 1.52
CA LEU A 153 -0.74 11.74 0.87
C LEU A 153 -0.39 10.70 1.95
N ILE A 154 -0.68 9.44 1.67
CA ILE A 154 -0.27 8.28 2.43
C ILE A 154 0.62 7.44 1.51
N VAL A 155 1.81 7.09 1.99
CA VAL A 155 2.73 6.20 1.29
C VAL A 155 2.81 4.90 2.07
N GLY A 156 2.51 3.78 1.42
CA GLY A 156 2.64 2.45 1.98
C GLY A 156 4.10 2.09 2.24
N HIS A 157 4.33 1.13 3.13
CA HIS A 157 5.67 0.63 3.38
C HIS A 157 6.23 -0.05 2.12
N ALA A 158 7.39 0.38 1.65
CA ALA A 158 7.99 -0.16 0.43
C ALA A 158 8.46 -1.60 0.64
N PHE A 159 8.23 -2.46 -0.36
CA PHE A 159 8.70 -3.85 -0.36
C PHE A 159 10.18 -3.92 -0.74
N ALA A 160 10.95 -4.74 -0.03
CA ALA A 160 12.35 -5.06 -0.34
C ALA A 160 13.29 -3.84 -0.47
N TYR A 161 12.99 -2.77 0.28
CA TYR A 161 13.87 -1.60 0.39
C TYR A 161 14.80 -1.74 1.59
N LEU A 162 16.05 -1.33 1.40
CA LEU A 162 17.00 -1.10 2.49
C LEU A 162 16.64 0.20 3.23
N GLU A 163 17.13 0.35 4.47
CA GLU A 163 16.84 1.53 5.31
C GLU A 163 17.18 2.85 4.58
N ALA A 164 18.34 2.92 3.91
CA ALA A 164 18.72 4.09 3.12
C ALA A 164 17.76 4.40 1.94
N GLN A 165 17.12 3.38 1.36
CA GLN A 165 16.15 3.57 0.28
C GLN A 165 14.79 4.02 0.82
N VAL A 166 14.42 3.55 2.01
CA VAL A 166 13.24 4.03 2.74
C VAL A 166 13.43 5.50 3.11
N ASP A 167 14.61 5.87 3.60
CA ASP A 167 14.94 7.26 3.95
C ASP A 167 14.93 8.18 2.72
N GLU A 168 15.33 7.71 1.54
CA GLU A 168 15.26 8.51 0.30
C GLU A 168 13.80 8.74 -0.17
N LEU A 169 12.90 7.78 0.09
CA LEU A 169 11.49 7.87 -0.29
C LEU A 169 10.69 8.87 0.59
N GLN A 170 11.21 9.17 1.78
CA GLN A 170 10.58 9.98 2.84
C GLN A 170 11.02 11.45 2.78
#